data_AF-A0A6B8RPZ4-F1
#
_entry.id   AF-A0A6B8RPZ4-F1
#
_cell.length_a   1.000
_cell.length_b   1.000
_cell.length_c   1.000
_cell.angle_alpha   90.00
_cell.angle_beta   90.00
_cell.angle_gamma   90.00
#
_symmetry.space_group_name_H-M   'P 1'
#
loop_
_entity.id
_entity.type
_entity.pdbx_description
1 polymer ?
#
loop_
_entity_poly.entity_id
_entity_poly.type
_entity_poly.pdbx_seq_one_letter_code
_entity_poly.pdbx_strand_id
1 'polypeptide(L)'
;MMIDKKQLTVRLPQSTVDYLYTKAENENKSLNDIMTDITEEYMKWQEGDKVLQDIMIIREKVKKESGVHPSSTEDIQRLRNGER
;
A
#
# COMPACT_ATOMS: atom_id res chain seq x y z
N MET A 1 28.39 -11.04 2.06
CA MET A 1 28.09 -9.71 1.51
C MET A 1 27.47 -8.88 2.62
N MET A 2 28.16 -7.84 3.09
CA MET A 2 27.54 -6.86 3.99
C MET A 2 26.57 -6.03 3.14
N ILE A 3 25.27 -6.12 3.42
CA ILE A 3 24.28 -5.25 2.80
C ILE A 3 24.53 -3.86 3.35
N ASP A 4 24.94 -2.94 2.48
CA ASP A 4 25.14 -1.54 2.84
C ASP A 4 23.80 -0.95 3.28
N LYS A 5 23.59 -0.81 4.59
CA LYS A 5 22.33 -0.30 5.14
C LYS A 5 22.28 1.19 4.93
N LYS A 6 21.59 1.63 3.87
CA LYS A 6 21.26 3.05 3.66
C LYS A 6 20.47 3.56 4.87
N GLN A 7 21.03 4.53 5.59
CA GLN A 7 20.37 5.18 6.71
C GLN A 7 19.68 6.46 6.24
N LEU A 8 18.46 6.68 6.70
CA LEU A 8 17.68 7.89 6.44
C LEU A 8 17.28 8.52 7.76
N THR A 9 17.51 9.82 7.91
CA THR A 9 16.99 10.59 9.04
C THR A 9 15.77 11.38 8.58
N VAL A 10 14.65 11.19 9.27
CA VAL A 10 13.38 11.88 8.98
C VAL A 10 12.97 12.76 10.15
N ARG A 11 12.38 13.91 9.83
CA ARG A 11 11.77 14.80 10.81
C ARG A 11 10.25 14.63 10.72
N LEU A 12 9.64 14.31 11.86
CA LEU A 12 8.21 14.07 11.98
C LEU A 12 7.60 15.01 13.03
N PRO A 13 6.31 15.34 12.92
CA PRO A 13 5.58 16.01 14.00
C PRO A 13 5.68 15.21 15.31
N GLN A 14 5.73 15.90 16.45
CA GLN A 14 5.86 15.25 17.77
C GLN A 14 4.74 14.24 18.01
N SER A 15 3.50 14.57 17.66
CA SER A 15 2.35 13.66 17.79
C SER A 15 2.52 12.36 17.01
N THR A 16 3.18 12.40 15.85
CA THR A 16 3.52 11.22 15.07
C THR A 16 4.60 10.39 15.75
N VAL A 17 5.62 11.05 16.31
CA VAL A 17 6.69 10.38 17.07
C VAL A 17 6.12 9.67 18.29
N ASP A 18 5.25 10.34 19.06
CA ASP A 18 4.60 9.78 20.26
C ASP A 18 3.79 8.53 19.89
N TYR A 19 3.00 8.60 18.82
CA TYR A 19 2.24 7.46 18.30
C TYR A 19 3.14 6.27 17.94
N LEU A 20 4.27 6.53 17.25
CA LEU A 20 5.20 5.48 16.85
C LEU A 20 5.86 4.81 18.06
N TYR A 21 6.17 5.57 19.11
CA TYR A 21 6.67 5.00 20.37
C TYR A 21 5.62 4.11 21.04
N THR A 22 4.37 4.56 21.16
CA THR A 22 3.28 3.74 21.72
C THR A 22 3.07 2.46 20.91
N LYS A 23 3.13 2.53 19.57
CA LYS A 23 3.01 1.34 18.71
C LYS A 23 4.19 0.38 18.90
N ALA A 24 5.42 0.91 19.00
CA ALA A 24 6.62 0.11 19.24
C ALA A 24 6.56 -0.63 20.59
N GLU A 25 6.08 0.03 21.64
CA GLU A 25 5.85 -0.58 22.95
C GLU A 25 4.78 -1.68 22.88
N ASN A 26 3.63 -1.41 22.25
CA ASN A 26 2.53 -2.36 22.13
C ASN A 26 2.90 -3.61 21.32
N GLU A 27 3.75 -3.45 20.30
CA GLU A 27 4.20 -4.56 19.44
C GLU A 27 5.51 -5.19 19.91
N ASN A 28 6.11 -4.69 20.99
CA ASN A 28 7.42 -5.10 21.50
C ASN A 28 8.51 -5.14 20.40
N LYS A 29 8.56 -4.08 19.58
CA LYS A 29 9.48 -3.92 18.45
C LYS A 29 10.33 -2.67 18.62
N SER A 30 11.48 -2.61 17.94
CA SER A 30 12.24 -1.37 17.88
C SER A 30 11.51 -0.33 17.03
N LEU A 31 11.74 0.96 17.30
CA LEU A 31 11.16 2.05 16.51
C LEU A 31 11.53 1.93 15.02
N ASN A 32 12.76 1.46 14.72
CA ASN A 32 13.20 1.25 13.35
C ASN A 32 12.44 0.12 12.65
N ASP A 33 12.09 -0.94 13.36
CA ASP A 33 11.31 -2.04 12.79
C ASP A 33 9.89 -1.57 12.49
N ILE A 34 9.25 -0.83 13.41
CA ILE A 34 7.95 -0.21 13.17
C ILE A 34 7.97 0.73 11.94
N MET A 35 9.01 1.57 11.84
CA MET A 35 9.17 2.46 10.69
C MET A 35 9.38 1.69 9.38
N THR A 36 10.10 0.57 9.44
CA THR A 36 10.31 -0.32 8.29
C THR A 36 9.00 -0.96 7.87
N ASP A 37 8.27 -1.56 8.81
CA ASP A 37 6.97 -2.21 8.57
C ASP A 37 5.97 -1.23 7.92
N ILE A 38 5.83 -0.03 8.47
CA ILE A 38 4.95 1.02 7.94
C ILE A 38 5.36 1.41 6.51
N THR A 39 6.66 1.56 6.27
CA THR A 39 7.17 1.94 4.95
C THR A 39 6.95 0.83 3.92
N GLU A 40 7.18 -0.43 4.30
CA GLU A 40 6.91 -1.58 3.44
C GLU A 40 5.42 -1.74 3.12
N GLU A 41 4.55 -1.56 4.09
CA GLU A 41 3.09 -1.55 3.86
C GLU A 41 2.71 -0.44 2.89
N TYR A 42 3.22 0.78 3.11
CA TYR A 42 2.97 1.91 2.21
C TYR A 42 3.43 1.61 0.77
N MET A 43 4.63 1.04 0.60
CA MET A 43 5.15 0.67 -0.73
C MET A 43 4.27 -0.38 -1.41
N LYS A 44 3.81 -1.41 -0.68
CA LYS A 44 2.88 -2.42 -1.22
C LYS A 44 1.55 -1.79 -1.67
N TRP A 45 1.02 -0.86 -0.87
CA TRP A 45 -0.19 -0.12 -1.24
C TRP A 45 0.02 0.74 -2.48
N GLN A 46 1.17 1.42 -2.58
CA GLN A 46 1.52 2.24 -3.74
C GLN A 46 1.66 1.40 -5.02
N GLU A 47 2.29 0.22 -4.93
CA GLU A 47 2.36 -0.72 -6.05
C GLU A 47 0.96 -1.21 -6.46
N GLY A 48 0.12 -1.54 -5.48
CA GLY A 48 -1.27 -1.93 -5.72
C GLY A 48 -2.09 -0.82 -6.41
N ASP A 49 -1.92 0.44 -5.99
CA ASP A 49 -2.58 1.58 -6.61
C ASP A 49 -2.13 1.77 -8.07
N LYS A 50 -0.83 1.62 -8.34
CA LYS A 50 -0.31 1.69 -9.71
C LYS A 50 -0.92 0.60 -10.61
N VAL A 51 -0.97 -0.64 -10.12
CA VAL A 51 -1.62 -1.75 -10.85
C VAL A 51 -3.10 -1.44 -11.11
N LEU A 52 -3.81 -0.88 -10.13
CA LEU A 52 -5.20 -0.47 -10.30
C LEU A 52 -5.35 0.59 -11.39
N GLN A 53 -4.49 1.61 -11.40
CA GLN A 53 -4.48 2.65 -12.44
C GLN A 53 -4.23 2.06 -13.83
N ASP A 54 -3.26 1.14 -13.96
CA ASP A 54 -2.98 0.45 -15.22
C ASP A 54 -4.20 -0.36 -15.70
N ILE A 55 -4.88 -1.08 -14.80
CA ILE A 55 -6.12 -1.81 -15.11
C ILE A 55 -7.20 -0.84 -15.61
N MET A 56 -7.36 0.33 -14.98
CA MET A 56 -8.36 1.31 -15.41
C MET A 56 -8.08 1.83 -16.83
N ILE A 57 -6.81 2.10 -17.15
CA ILE A 57 -6.39 2.52 -18.49
C ILE A 57 -6.71 1.43 -19.52
N ILE A 58 -6.39 0.17 -19.22
CA ILE A 58 -6.69 -0.97 -20.12
C ILE A 58 -8.20 -1.12 -20.32
N ARG A 59 -9.01 -1.01 -19.26
CA ARG A 59 -10.48 -1.12 -19.36
C ARG A 59 -11.08 -0.03 -20.24
N GLU A 60 -10.60 1.20 -20.10
CA GLU A 60 -11.02 2.31 -20.97
C GLU A 60 -10.61 2.09 -22.43
N LYS A 61 -9.42 1.54 -22.67
CA LYS A 61 -8.97 1.19 -24.02
C LYS A 61 -9.86 0.12 -24.65
N VAL A 62 -10.11 -0.98 -23.95
CA VAL A 62 -11.00 -2.07 -24.43
C VAL A 62 -12.40 -1.54 -24.71
N LYS A 63 -12.95 -0.70 -23.82
CA LYS A 63 -14.27 -0.08 -24.01
C LYS A 63 -14.32 0.76 -25.28
N LYS A 64 -13.29 1.58 -25.54
CA LYS A 64 -13.21 2.41 -26.75
C LYS A 64 -13.07 1.58 -28.03
N GLU A 65 -12.27 0.51 -27.98
CA GLU A 65 -11.96 -0.31 -29.17
C GLU A 65 -13.06 -1.33 -29.51
N SER A 66 -13.71 -1.91 -28.50
CA SER A 66 -14.67 -3.00 -28.68
C SER A 66 -16.14 -2.61 -28.42
N GLY A 67 -16.40 -1.46 -27.79
CA GLY A 67 -17.73 -1.07 -27.31
C GLY A 67 -18.22 -1.87 -26.11
N VAL A 68 -17.48 -2.91 -25.67
CA VAL A 68 -17.83 -3.76 -24.54
C VAL A 68 -17.31 -3.14 -23.25
N HIS A 69 -18.14 -3.09 -22.22
CA HIS A 69 -17.70 -2.71 -20.88
C HIS A 69 -17.14 -3.95 -20.17
N PRO A 70 -15.82 -4.09 -19.97
CA PRO A 70 -15.27 -5.24 -19.26
C PRO A 70 -15.84 -5.25 -17.84
N SER A 71 -16.55 -6.32 -17.48
CA SER A 71 -17.08 -6.53 -16.14
C SER A 71 -15.95 -6.85 -15.17
N SER A 72 -16.13 -6.49 -13.90
CA SER A 72 -15.20 -6.94 -12.86
C SER A 72 -15.36 -8.44 -12.65
N THR A 73 -14.26 -9.14 -12.33
CA THR A 73 -14.30 -10.55 -11.91
C THR A 73 -15.20 -10.72 -10.68
N GLU A 74 -15.71 -11.92 -10.46
CA GLU A 74 -16.61 -12.22 -9.35
C GLU A 74 -16.00 -11.85 -7.99
N ASP A 75 -14.71 -12.12 -7.78
CA ASP A 75 -13.99 -11.78 -6.55
C ASP A 75 -13.97 -10.26 -6.28
N ILE A 76 -13.75 -9.45 -7.32
CA ILE A 76 -13.79 -7.98 -7.19
C ILE A 76 -15.22 -7.49 -6.91
N GLN A 77 -16.24 -8.16 -7.44
CA GLN A 77 -17.63 -7.83 -7.14
C GLN A 77 -17.97 -8.12 -5.68
N ARG A 78 -17.55 -9.27 -5.15
CA ARG A 78 -17.73 -9.66 -3.73
C ARG A 78 -17.06 -8.66 -2.78
N LEU A 79 -15.79 -8.33 -3.04
CA LEU A 79 -15.06 -7.33 -2.26
C LEU A 79 -15.75 -5.95 -2.27
N ARG A 80 -16.24 -5.48 -3.43
CA ARG A 80 -16.98 -4.22 -3.56
C ARG A 80 -18.32 -4.23 -2.81
N ASN A 81 -18.96 -5.39 -2.73
CA ASN A 81 -20.23 -5.57 -2.01
C ASN A 81 -20.03 -5.79 -0.50
N GLY A 82 -18.77 -5.81 -0.02
CA GLY A 82 -18.45 -5.99 1.39
C GLY A 82 -18.54 -7.44 1.87
N GLU A 83 -18.63 -8.40 0.95
CA GLU A 83 -18.58 -9.83 1.27
C GLU A 83 -17.13 -10.21 1.54
N ARG A 84 -16.81 -10.58 2.79
CA ARG A 84 -15.52 -11.10 3.24
C ARG A 84 -15.59 -12.60 3.45
#